data_AF-A0A0F3RE47-F1
#
_entry.id   AF-A0A0F3RE47-F1
#
_cell.length_a   1.000
_cell.length_b   1.000
_cell.length_c   1.000
_cell.angle_alpha   90.00
_cell.angle_beta   90.00
_cell.angle_gamma   90.00
#
_symmetry.space_group_name_H-M   'P 1'
#
loop_
_entity.id
_entity.type
_entity.pdbx_description
1 polymer ?
#
loop_
_entity_poly.entity_id
_entity_poly.type
_entity_poly.pdbx_seq_one_letter_code
_entity_poly.pdbx_strand_id
1 'polypeptide(L)'
;MLNLLIQEQRYDIALIKVFDRLHNLQTINAKSPEKALETVKETIESFLLIAAYLEIRTVEQQLLNVCTNFIKQHFPSEQKEIFQKVGLRNFFLKLQNNTK
;
A
#
# COMPACT_ATOMS: atom_id res chain seq x y z
N MET A 1 10.69 6.12 8.20
CA MET A 1 10.11 7.43 8.61
C MET A 1 8.71 7.29 9.19
N LEU A 2 7.75 6.67 8.49
CA LEU A 2 6.36 6.58 8.99
C LEU A 2 6.24 5.74 10.27
N ASN A 3 6.98 4.63 10.38
CA ASN A 3 7.02 3.81 11.61
C ASN A 3 7.52 4.60 12.84
N LEU A 4 8.48 5.51 12.65
CA LEU A 4 9.00 6.34 13.75
C LEU A 4 7.91 7.27 14.28
N LEU A 5 7.07 7.85 13.40
CA LEU A 5 5.96 8.69 13.82
C LEU A 5 4.94 7.92 14.67
N ILE A 6 4.67 6.66 14.32
CA ILE A 6 3.82 5.77 15.12
C ILE A 6 4.46 5.48 16.49
N GLN A 7 5.76 5.21 16.53
CA GLN A 7 6.50 4.96 17.78
C GLN A 7 6.52 6.20 18.69
N GLU A 8 6.64 7.40 18.11
CA GLU A 8 6.58 8.69 18.81
C GLU A 8 5.14 9.16 19.10
N GLN A 9 4.12 8.36 18.78
CA GLN A 9 2.69 8.69 18.98
C GLN A 9 2.21 9.94 18.23
N ARG A 10 2.89 10.32 17.14
CA ARG A 10 2.54 11.46 16.26
C ARG A 10 1.54 11.02 15.19
N TYR A 11 0.36 10.58 15.62
CA TYR A 11 -0.65 9.93 14.77
C TYR A 11 -1.28 10.88 13.76
N ASP A 12 -1.46 12.15 14.10
CA ASP A 12 -1.93 13.21 13.22
C ASP A 12 -1.03 13.38 11.99
N ILE A 13 0.28 13.37 12.19
CA ILE A 13 1.26 13.50 11.09
C ILE A 13 1.35 12.21 10.30
N ALA A 14 1.28 11.05 10.97
CA ALA A 14 1.21 9.78 10.28
C ALA A 14 -0.03 9.72 9.36
N LEU A 15 -1.18 10.20 9.85
CA LEU A 15 -2.43 10.28 9.10
C LEU A 15 -2.30 11.16 7.85
N ILE A 16 -1.76 12.37 7.99
CA ILE A 16 -1.52 13.28 6.86
C ILE A 16 -0.64 12.60 5.81
N LYS A 17 0.41 11.89 6.22
CA LYS A 17 1.30 11.15 5.31
C LYS A 17 0.62 9.99 4.60
N VAL A 18 -0.32 9.31 5.26
CA VAL A 18 -1.11 8.24 4.62
C VAL A 18 -1.99 8.83 3.51
N PHE A 19 -2.65 9.98 3.74
CA PHE A 19 -3.44 10.65 2.71
C PHE A 19 -2.60 11.22 1.57
N ASP A 20 -1.44 11.82 1.87
CA ASP A 20 -0.47 12.24 0.85
C ASP A 20 -0.03 11.05 -0.02
N ARG A 21 0.22 9.88 0.60
CA ARG A 21 0.56 8.67 -0.14
C ARG A 21 -0.58 8.20 -1.05
N LEU A 22 -1.82 8.24 -0.57
CA LEU A 22 -2.97 7.88 -1.38
C LEU A 22 -3.07 8.79 -2.62
N HIS A 23 -2.93 10.10 -2.46
CA HIS A 23 -2.90 11.04 -3.58
C HIS A 23 -1.75 10.73 -4.56
N ASN A 24 -0.55 10.47 -4.05
CA ASN A 24 0.61 10.11 -4.87
C ASN A 24 0.38 8.84 -5.71
N LEU A 25 -0.38 7.88 -5.18
CA LEU A 25 -0.78 6.68 -5.91
C LEU A 25 -1.84 6.94 -6.97
N GLN A 26 -2.77 7.87 -6.73
CA GLN A 26 -3.78 8.26 -7.72
C GLN A 26 -3.14 8.87 -8.99
N THR A 27 -1.97 9.52 -8.85
CA THR A 27 -1.21 10.08 -9.97
C THR A 27 0.01 9.25 -10.37
N ILE A 28 0.07 7.96 -9.99
CA ILE A 28 1.28 7.14 -10.12
C ILE A 28 1.72 6.94 -11.59
N ASN A 29 0.78 6.95 -12.53
CA ASN A 29 1.03 6.76 -13.96
C ASN A 29 1.80 7.92 -14.62
N ALA A 30 2.00 9.04 -13.92
CA ALA A 30 2.88 10.11 -14.37
C ALA A 30 4.38 9.78 -14.18
N LYS A 31 4.72 8.75 -13.41
CA LYS A 31 6.10 8.28 -13.19
C LYS A 31 6.46 7.16 -14.17
N SER A 32 7.76 6.93 -14.39
CA SER A 32 8.21 5.72 -15.09
C SER A 32 7.81 4.46 -14.31
N PRO A 33 7.57 3.32 -14.98
CA PRO A 33 7.12 2.09 -14.33
C PRO A 33 8.01 1.63 -13.17
N GLU A 34 9.33 1.82 -13.28
CA GLU A 34 10.31 1.41 -12.27
C GLU A 34 10.18 2.26 -11.00
N LYS A 35 10.13 3.60 -11.14
CA LYS A 35 9.93 4.54 -10.02
C LYS A 35 8.55 4.39 -9.39
N ALA A 36 7.54 4.08 -10.21
CA ALA A 36 6.21 3.78 -9.75
C ALA A 36 6.18 2.48 -8.93
N LEU A 37 6.91 1.44 -9.37
CA LEU A 37 7.02 0.18 -8.64
C LEU A 37 7.68 0.35 -7.27
N GLU A 38 8.72 1.17 -7.15
CA GLU A 38 9.33 1.49 -5.85
C GLU A 38 8.30 2.12 -4.89
N THR A 39 7.52 3.07 -5.39
CA THR A 39 6.45 3.73 -4.61
C THR A 39 5.37 2.71 -4.18
N VAL A 40 4.99 1.79 -5.07
CA VAL A 40 4.00 0.75 -4.78
C VAL A 40 4.52 -0.24 -3.74
N LYS A 41 5.79 -0.67 -3.84
CA LYS A 41 6.42 -1.55 -2.84
C LYS A 41 6.45 -0.88 -1.46
N GLU A 42 6.93 0.37 -1.38
CA GLU A 42 6.95 1.13 -0.12
C GLU A 42 5.55 1.25 0.50
N THR A 43 4.53 1.49 -0.34
CA THR A 43 3.13 1.59 0.11
C THR A 43 2.68 0.28 0.73
N ILE A 44 2.95 -0.83 0.07
CA ILE A 44 2.56 -2.15 0.54
C ILE A 44 3.25 -2.49 1.87
N GLU A 45 4.56 -2.24 1.97
CA GLU A 45 5.38 -2.60 3.15
C GLU A 45 5.00 -1.79 4.39
N SER A 46 4.74 -0.49 4.23
CA SER A 46 4.63 0.43 5.36
C SER A 46 3.24 1.07 5.49
N PHE A 47 2.68 1.58 4.38
CA PHE A 47 1.48 2.42 4.45
C PHE A 47 0.21 1.60 4.65
N LEU A 48 0.11 0.40 4.05
CA LEU A 48 -1.02 -0.49 4.31
C LEU A 48 -1.09 -0.92 5.78
N LEU A 49 0.05 -1.33 6.36
CA LEU A 49 0.12 -1.72 7.77
C LEU A 49 -0.31 -0.57 8.69
N ILE A 50 0.13 0.65 8.37
CA ILE A 50 -0.20 1.83 9.19
C ILE A 50 -1.65 2.27 9.01
N ALA A 51 -2.19 2.21 7.80
CA ALA A 51 -3.62 2.46 7.58
C ALA A 51 -4.50 1.45 8.34
N ALA A 52 -4.08 0.18 8.37
CA ALA A 52 -4.73 -0.86 9.17
C ALA A 52 -4.60 -0.59 10.68
N TYR A 53 -3.42 -0.21 11.15
CA TYR A 53 -3.16 0.12 12.55
C TYR A 53 -3.96 1.33 13.04
N LEU A 54 -4.12 2.35 12.19
CA LEU A 54 -4.96 3.53 12.45
C LEU A 54 -6.46 3.25 12.21
N GLU A 55 -6.84 2.02 11.84
CA GLU A 55 -8.20 1.56 11.57
C GLU A 55 -8.94 2.28 10.44
N ILE A 56 -8.21 2.84 9.46
CA ILE A 56 -8.77 3.64 8.36
C ILE A 56 -9.04 2.74 7.15
N ARG A 57 -10.00 1.83 7.31
CA ARG A 57 -10.27 0.74 6.35
C ARG A 57 -10.53 1.24 4.92
N THR A 58 -11.22 2.36 4.76
CA THR A 58 -11.50 2.92 3.43
C THR A 58 -10.21 3.30 2.70
N VAL A 59 -9.26 3.91 3.39
CA VAL A 59 -7.98 4.33 2.80
C VAL A 59 -7.09 3.11 2.57
N GLU A 60 -7.03 2.17 3.52
CA GLU A 60 -6.34 0.89 3.38
C GLU A 60 -6.78 0.15 2.10
N GLN A 61 -8.09 0.02 1.88
CA GLN A 61 -8.65 -0.62 0.69
C GLN A 61 -8.30 0.14 -0.60
N GLN A 62 -8.35 1.48 -0.58
CA GLN A 62 -7.99 2.29 -1.74
C GLN A 62 -6.50 2.14 -2.10
N LEU A 63 -5.61 2.22 -1.12
CA LEU A 63 -4.17 1.99 -1.31
C LEU A 63 -3.93 0.61 -1.93
N LEU A 64 -4.56 -0.42 -1.38
CA LEU A 64 -4.41 -1.79 -1.88
C LEU A 64 -4.91 -1.92 -3.32
N ASN A 65 -6.09 -1.36 -3.64
CA ASN A 65 -6.66 -1.45 -4.97
C ASN A 65 -5.76 -0.77 -6.01
N VAL A 66 -5.21 0.41 -5.71
CA VAL A 66 -4.29 1.07 -6.65
C VAL A 66 -3.00 0.27 -6.83
N CYS A 67 -2.40 -0.22 -5.74
CA CYS A 67 -1.19 -1.03 -5.80
C CYS A 67 -1.39 -2.33 -6.59
N THR A 68 -2.48 -3.06 -6.33
CA THR A 68 -2.79 -4.33 -7.03
C THR A 68 -3.08 -4.11 -8.50
N ASN A 69 -3.86 -3.08 -8.85
CA ASN A 69 -4.13 -2.71 -10.24
C ASN A 69 -2.86 -2.33 -10.99
N PHE A 70 -1.99 -1.51 -10.37
CA PHE A 70 -0.72 -1.12 -10.97
C PHE A 70 0.18 -2.33 -11.27
N ILE A 71 0.38 -3.22 -10.29
CA ILE A 71 1.21 -4.43 -10.48
C ILE A 71 0.58 -5.32 -11.57
N LYS A 72 -0.75 -5.48 -11.58
CA LYS A 72 -1.44 -6.27 -12.59
C LYS A 72 -1.26 -5.72 -14.01
N GLN A 73 -1.29 -4.41 -14.15
CA GLN A 73 -1.18 -3.74 -15.44
C GLN A 73 0.26 -3.73 -15.97
N HIS A 74 1.24 -3.46 -15.12
CA HIS A 74 2.62 -3.21 -15.56
C HIS A 74 3.57 -4.39 -15.33
N PHE A 75 3.29 -5.27 -14.36
CA PHE A 75 4.15 -6.38 -13.96
C PHE A 75 3.37 -7.69 -13.79
N PRO A 76 2.57 -8.13 -14.79
CA PRO A 76 1.67 -9.28 -14.65
C PRO A 76 2.42 -10.58 -14.34
N SER A 77 3.60 -10.79 -14.93
CA SER A 77 4.42 -12.00 -14.74
C SER A 77 5.09 -12.07 -13.36
N GLU A 78 5.31 -10.92 -12.72
CA GLU A 78 6.06 -10.79 -11.46
C GLU A 78 5.16 -10.62 -10.24
N GLN A 79 3.83 -10.54 -10.42
CA GLN A 79 2.85 -10.34 -9.34
C GLN A 79 3.13 -11.23 -8.12
N LYS A 80 3.27 -12.54 -8.35
CA LYS A 80 3.42 -13.53 -7.28
C LYS A 80 4.71 -13.29 -6.50
N GLU A 81 5.81 -13.00 -7.19
CA GLU A 81 7.10 -12.73 -6.57
C GLU A 81 7.06 -11.43 -5.76
N ILE A 82 6.47 -10.38 -6.32
CA ILE A 82 6.31 -9.10 -5.64
C ILE A 82 5.52 -9.32 -4.36
N PHE A 83 4.28 -9.83 -4.42
CA PHE A 83 3.44 -10.02 -3.24
C PHE A 83 4.00 -10.97 -2.18
N GLN A 84 4.81 -11.96 -2.58
CA GLN A 84 5.51 -12.84 -1.63
C GLN A 84 6.63 -12.11 -0.89
N LYS A 85 7.44 -11.30 -1.59
CA LYS A 85 8.53 -10.53 -0.98
C LYS A 85 8.00 -9.49 0.00
N VAL A 86 6.84 -8.89 -0.29
CA VAL A 86 6.28 -7.83 0.57
C VAL A 86 5.58 -8.33 1.84
N GLY A 87 5.60 -9.64 2.12
CA GLY A 87 5.11 -10.19 3.40
C GLY A 87 3.59 -10.18 3.60
N LEU A 88 2.80 -9.76 2.60
CA LEU A 88 1.33 -9.62 2.69
C LEU A 88 0.54 -10.94 2.63
N ARG A 89 1.19 -12.11 2.75
CA ARG A 89 0.54 -13.42 2.55
C ARG A 89 -0.70 -13.63 3.42
N ASN A 90 -0.69 -13.11 4.65
CA ASN A 90 -1.82 -13.25 5.58
C ASN A 90 -2.96 -12.23 5.34
N PHE A 91 -2.66 -11.07 4.75
CA PHE A 91 -3.64 -10.05 4.44
C PHE A 91 -4.41 -10.37 3.15
N PHE A 92 -3.72 -10.88 2.12
CA PHE A 92 -4.33 -11.37 0.88
C PHE A 92 -5.35 -12.50 1.12
N LEU A 93 -5.03 -13.47 1.98
CA LEU A 93 -5.95 -14.55 2.34
C LEU A 93 -7.21 -14.02 3.07
N LYS A 94 -7.07 -12.96 3.85
CA LYS A 94 -8.20 -12.34 4.58
C LYS A 94 -9.15 -11.59 3.65
N LEU A 95 -8.65 -11.08 2.52
CA LEU A 95 -9.46 -10.40 1.50
C LEU A 95 -10.17 -11.39 0.58
N GLN A 96 -9.51 -12.48 0.17
CA GLN A 96 -10.16 -13.53 -0.64
C GLN A 96 -11.30 -14.23 0.13
N ASN A 97 -11.23 -14.27 1.46
CA ASN A 97 -12.25 -14.92 2.29
C ASN A 97 -13.42 -14.00 2.71
N ASN A 98 -13.35 -12.69 2.44
CA ASN A 98 -14.41 -11.71 2.78
C ASN A 98 -15.25 -11.25 1.59
N THR A 99 -15.00 -11.78 0.39
CA THR A 99 -15.90 -11.66 -0.76
C THR A 99 -16.73 -12.95 -0.87
N LYS A 100 -17.77 -13.06 -0.03
CA LYS A 100 -18.95 -13.89 -0.29
C LYS A 100 -20.12 -12.98 -0.57
#